data_AF-A0A7Y8LEQ1-F1
#
_entry.id   AF-A0A7Y8LEQ1-F1
#
_cell.length_a   1.000
_cell.length_b   1.000
_cell.length_c   1.000
_cell.angle_alpha   90.00
_cell.angle_beta   90.00
_cell.angle_gamma   90.00
#
_symmetry.space_group_name_H-M   'P 1'
#
loop_
_entity.id
_entity.type
_entity.pdbx_description
1 polymer ?
#
loop_
_entity_poly.entity_id
_entity_poly.type
_entity_poly.pdbx_seq_one_letter_code
_entity_poly.pdbx_strand_id
1 'polypeptide(L)' 'MLPVIWFCIVAVMVAMYVVLDGFDLGAGIVHLNVARTENERRAVLKSIGPV' A
#
# COMPACT_ATOMS: atom_id res chain seq x y z
N MET A 1 32.50 4.00 -1.58
CA MET A 1 31.50 4.97 -1.05
C MET A 1 30.35 5.16 -2.03
N LEU A 2 30.58 5.58 -3.28
CA LEU A 2 29.52 5.81 -4.28
C LEU A 2 28.54 4.62 -4.51
N PRO A 3 28.99 3.34 -4.56
CA PRO A 3 28.06 2.21 -4.72
C PRO A 3 27.11 2.03 -3.52
N VAL A 4 27.59 2.30 -2.31
CA VAL A 4 26.78 2.19 -1.08
C VAL A 4 25.72 3.28 -1.05
N ILE A 5 26.08 4.51 -1.45
CA ILE A 5 25.14 5.63 -1.53
C ILE A 5 24.01 5.31 -2.51
N TRP A 6 24.34 4.80 -3.70
CA TRP A 6 23.34 4.40 -4.69
C TRP A 6 22.45 3.25 -4.21
N PHE A 7 23.04 2.26 -3.54
CA PHE A 7 22.26 1.19 -2.91
C PHE A 7 21.26 1.74 -1.90
N CYS A 8 21.68 2.65 -1.01
CA CYS A 8 20.80 3.27 -0.03
C CYS A 8 19.66 4.05 -0.71
N ILE A 9 19.94 4.81 -1.77
CA ILE A 9 18.92 5.54 -2.53
C ILE A 9 17.88 4.58 -3.09
N VAL A 10 18.32 3.52 -3.80
CA VAL A 10 17.40 2.54 -4.39
C VAL A 10 16.62 1.79 -3.31
N ALA A 11 17.27 1.38 -2.22
CA ALA A 11 16.62 0.70 -1.11
C ALA A 11 15.52 1.57 -0.47
N VAL A 12 15.80 2.87 -0.27
CA VAL A 12 14.82 3.83 0.25
C VAL A 12 13.67 4.05 -0.73
N MET A 13 13.95 4.16 -2.04
CA MET A 13 12.92 4.29 -3.07
C MET A 13 12.00 3.06 -3.10
N VAL A 14 12.57 1.86 -3.07
CA VAL A 14 11.79 0.60 -3.03
C VAL A 14 11.00 0.48 -1.74
N ALA A 15 11.59 0.83 -0.59
CA ALA A 15 10.88 0.79 0.69
C ALA A 15 9.69 1.77 0.70
N MET A 16 9.88 3.00 0.23
CA MET A 16 8.77 3.96 0.11
C MET A 16 7.71 3.47 -0.86
N TYR A 17 8.10 2.94 -2.02
CA TYR A 17 7.17 2.35 -2.97
C TYR A 17 6.33 1.23 -2.31
N VAL A 18 6.98 0.29 -1.62
CA VAL A 18 6.28 -0.81 -0.93
C VAL A 18 5.38 -0.31 0.20
N VAL A 19 5.76 0.72 0.95
CA VAL A 19 4.92 1.25 2.03
C VAL A 19 3.70 1.99 1.47
N LEU A 20 3.90 2.84 0.46
CA LEU A 20 2.82 3.63 -0.15
C LEU A 20 1.85 2.74 -0.94
N ASP A 21 2.39 1.91 -1.84
CA ASP A 21 1.61 1.08 -2.77
C ASP A 21 1.16 -0.25 -2.13
N GLY A 22 1.92 -0.76 -1.16
CA GLY A 22 1.59 -2.01 -0.45
C GLY A 22 0.38 -1.88 0.47
N PHE A 23 0.06 -0.67 0.94
CA PHE A 23 -1.19 -0.41 1.65
C PHE A 23 -2.40 -0.59 0.72
N ASP A 24 -2.33 -0.02 -0.48
CA ASP A 24 -3.40 -0.11 -1.48
C ASP A 24 -3.64 -1.55 -1.93
N LEU A 25 -2.55 -2.29 -2.21
CA LEU A 25 -2.62 -3.71 -2.55
C LEU A 25 -3.11 -4.56 -1.37
N GLY A 26 -2.63 -4.30 -0.15
CA GLY A 26 -3.05 -5.02 1.05
C GLY A 26 -4.54 -4.83 1.35
N ALA A 27 -5.04 -3.60 1.23
CA ALA A 27 -6.44 -3.29 1.39
C ALA A 27 -7.30 -3.94 0.30
N GLY A 28 -6.81 -4.02 -0.95
CA GLY A 28 -7.45 -4.79 -2.03
C GLY A 28 -7.53 -6.31 -1.75
N ILE A 29 -6.49 -6.90 -1.17
CA ILE A 29 -6.47 -8.33 -0.78
C ILE A 29 -7.46 -8.59 0.37
N VAL A 30 -7.46 -7.74 1.39
CA VAL A 30 -8.34 -7.87 2.56
C VAL A 30 -9.80 -7.60 2.19
N HIS A 31 -10.06 -6.72 1.22
CA HIS A 31 -11.39 -6.42 0.71
C HIS A 31 -12.16 -7.68 0.30
N LEU A 32 -11.47 -8.65 -0.34
CA LEU A 32 -12.08 -9.90 -0.78
C LEU A 32 -12.58 -10.79 0.37
N ASN A 33 -11.99 -10.68 1.56
CA ASN A 33 -12.37 -11.49 2.72
C ASN A 33 -13.23 -10.76 3.76
N VAL A 34 -13.04 -9.44 3.91
CA VAL A 34 -13.66 -8.64 4.99
C VAL A 34 -14.92 -7.90 4.54
N ALA A 35 -15.06 -7.55 3.26
CA ALA A 35 -16.21 -6.77 2.78
C ALA A 35 -17.40 -7.66 2.38
N ARG A 36 -17.95 -8.43 3.32
CA ARG A 36 -19.12 -9.29 3.07
C ARG A 36 -20.44 -8.52 3.06
N THR A 37 -20.46 -7.33 3.67
CA THR A 37 -21.61 -6.41 3.66
C THR A 37 -21.30 -5.11 2.93
N GLU A 38 -22.32 -4.47 2.36
CA GLU A 38 -22.17 -3.23 1.57
C GLU A 38 -21.58 -2.06 2.37
N ASN A 39 -21.83 -2.03 3.69
CA ASN A 39 -21.26 -1.03 4.59
C ASN A 39 -19.75 -1.23 4.82
N GLU A 40 -19.29 -2.47 4.99
CA GLU A 40 -17.86 -2.79 5.08
C GLU A 40 -17.16 -2.50 3.76
N ARG A 41 -17.81 -2.80 2.63
CA ARG A 41 -17.27 -2.50 1.29
C ARG A 41 -17.02 -1.01 1.09
N ARG A 42 -17.96 -0.17 1.53
CA ARG A 42 -17.80 1.30 1.52
C ARG A 42 -16.72 1.80 2.47
N ALA A 43 -16.59 1.21 3.66
CA ALA A 43 -15.55 1.59 4.61
C ALA A 43 -14.14 1.32 4.06
N VAL A 44 -13.93 0.14 3.46
CA VAL A 44 -12.66 -0.22 2.81
C VAL A 44 -12.39 0.66 1.58
N LEU A 45 -13.40 0.95 0.76
CA LEU A 45 -13.22 1.86 -0.38
C LEU A 45 -12.87 3.29 0.07
N LYS A 46 -13.41 3.77 1.19
CA LYS A 46 -13.06 5.09 1.74
C LYS A 46 -11.66 5.15 2.35
N SER A 47 -11.08 4.02 2.77
CA SER A 47 -9.71 4.01 3.30
C SER A 47 -8.63 3.99 2.23
N ILE A 48 -8.98 3.59 1.00
CA ILE A 48 -8.04 3.48 -0.14
C ILE A 48 -8.31 4.58 -1.17
N GLY A 49 -9.57 4.97 -1.35
CA GLY A 49 -9.98 6.01 -2.28
C GLY A 49 -9.57 7.41 -1.80
N PRO A 50 -9.30 8.35 -2.74
CA PRO A 50 -9.03 9.73 -2.39
C PRO A 50 -10.23 10.32 -1.63
N VAL A 51 -9.91 11.08 -0.56
CA VAL A 51 -10.88 11.75 0.31
C VAL A 51 -11.85 12.66 -0.43
#